data_AF-A0A2V7W7H2-F1
#
_entry.id   AF-A0A2V7W7H2-F1
#
_cell.length_a   1.000
_cell.length_b   1.000
_cell.length_c   1.000
_cell.angle_alpha   90.00
_cell.angle_beta   90.00
_cell.angle_gamma   90.00
#
_symmetry.space_group_name_H-M   'P 1'
#
loop_
_entity.id
_entity.type
_entity.pdbx_description
1 polymer ?
#
loop_
_entity_poly.entity_id
_entity_poly.type
_entity_poly.pdbx_seq_one_letter_code
_entity_poly.pdbx_strand_id
1 'polypeptide(L)'
;MSRARTFALSLILLAVAGVAQASWYDDYDAGLNAARAGNWSVVVQRMSAAIKGNPKEQNKAKTYGTIFINYHPFYYRGVAYLQLGKYEQAVADFEQASGPGPENLGSIEMLMDSAKTKLRLAEASTPAPQPEPVKPTPTPVPATPAAPAIDPALRQRANSALNATKGKLQAAQQRKATTSPQYAQAMSMFSDATAKNAGAKSNDDLNAIISIADNAGDLADLATASTAVATTTPTPIAPISKPTAATQVILGDAQTQVRRALENYFAGEFERATQQFQQLATTMPKNAWIWAFLGASQYSQYAFEADPSYRKAALKSFQKAKQHRKWKDGLPSQYFSKRIRRAFSETEG
;
A
#
# COMPACT_ATOMS: atom_id res chain seq x y z
N MET A 1 -29.32 -43.32 -43.20
CA MET A 1 -29.16 -43.29 -41.72
C MET A 1 -28.18 -42.18 -41.38
N SER A 2 -28.59 -40.92 -41.44
CA SER A 2 -29.23 -40.13 -40.35
C SER A 2 -28.24 -39.68 -39.27
N ARG A 3 -27.58 -38.55 -39.57
CA ARG A 3 -27.46 -37.35 -38.72
C ARG A 3 -27.50 -37.61 -37.20
N ALA A 4 -26.34 -37.76 -36.59
CA ALA A 4 -26.18 -37.57 -35.15
C ALA A 4 -24.72 -37.23 -34.84
N ARG A 5 -24.53 -36.24 -33.96
CA ARG A 5 -23.27 -35.82 -33.30
C ARG A 5 -22.45 -34.71 -33.97
N THR A 6 -23.11 -33.75 -34.59
CA THR A 6 -22.60 -32.37 -34.75
C THR A 6 -23.34 -31.42 -33.81
N PHE A 7 -23.20 -31.61 -32.49
CA PHE A 7 -23.64 -30.64 -31.47
C PHE A 7 -22.79 -30.85 -30.21
N ALA A 8 -21.54 -30.38 -30.21
CA ALA A 8 -20.68 -30.39 -29.03
C ALA A 8 -19.73 -29.17 -28.98
N LEU A 9 -20.12 -28.04 -29.58
CA LEU A 9 -19.21 -26.91 -29.79
C LEU A 9 -19.90 -25.53 -29.65
N SER A 10 -20.80 -25.35 -28.69
CA SER A 10 -21.47 -24.04 -28.51
C SER A 10 -21.97 -23.73 -27.09
N LEU A 11 -21.29 -24.19 -26.03
CA LEU A 11 -21.76 -23.85 -24.66
C LEU A 11 -20.66 -23.76 -23.59
N ILE A 12 -19.52 -23.15 -23.92
CA ILE A 12 -18.53 -22.72 -22.90
C ILE A 12 -17.97 -21.35 -23.32
N LEU A 13 -18.78 -20.31 -23.19
CA LEU A 13 -18.30 -18.93 -23.33
C LEU A 13 -19.19 -17.96 -22.56
N LEU A 14 -19.41 -18.22 -21.26
CA LEU A 14 -20.01 -17.22 -20.38
C LEU A 14 -19.75 -17.54 -18.89
N ALA A 15 -18.51 -17.32 -18.41
CA ALA A 15 -18.25 -17.24 -16.97
C ALA A 15 -16.85 -16.66 -16.65
N VAL A 16 -16.57 -15.41 -17.00
CA VAL A 16 -15.50 -14.64 -16.34
C VAL A 16 -15.93 -13.19 -16.15
N ALA A 17 -16.87 -12.96 -15.23
CA ALA A 17 -17.20 -11.62 -14.76
C ALA A 17 -17.49 -11.68 -13.25
N GLY A 18 -16.45 -11.79 -12.42
CA GLY A 18 -16.66 -11.98 -10.98
C GLY A 18 -15.54 -11.61 -10.03
N VAL A 19 -14.41 -11.03 -10.46
CA VAL A 19 -13.26 -10.81 -9.54
C VAL A 19 -12.75 -9.36 -9.49
N ALA A 20 -13.28 -8.43 -10.30
CA ALA A 20 -12.78 -7.04 -10.33
C ALA A 20 -13.31 -6.13 -9.21
N GLN A 21 -14.23 -6.60 -8.36
CA GLN A 21 -14.96 -5.74 -7.41
C GLN A 21 -14.22 -5.47 -6.09
N ALA A 22 -13.11 -6.17 -5.80
CA ALA A 22 -12.34 -5.98 -4.57
C ALA A 22 -11.13 -5.03 -4.73
N SER A 23 -10.54 -4.92 -5.92
CA SER A 23 -9.25 -4.21 -6.08
C SER A 23 -9.37 -2.69 -5.98
N TRP A 24 -10.51 -2.10 -6.39
CA TRP A 24 -10.66 -0.64 -6.42
C TRP A 24 -10.64 -0.03 -5.02
N TYR A 25 -11.10 -0.78 -4.00
CA TYR A 25 -11.11 -0.30 -2.63
C TYR A 25 -9.71 -0.20 -2.05
N ASP A 26 -8.85 -1.21 -2.28
CA ASP A 26 -7.46 -1.19 -1.81
C ASP A 26 -6.70 -0.01 -2.41
N ASP A 27 -6.92 0.24 -3.71
CA ASP A 27 -6.36 1.42 -4.37
C ASP A 27 -6.94 2.72 -3.81
N TYR A 28 -8.25 2.79 -3.56
CA TYR A 28 -8.86 3.97 -2.96
C TYR A 28 -8.30 4.25 -1.56
N ASP A 29 -8.21 3.25 -0.68
CA ASP A 29 -7.68 3.41 0.67
C ASP A 29 -6.20 3.79 0.67
N ALA A 30 -5.39 3.15 -0.19
CA ALA A 30 -3.99 3.52 -0.38
C ALA A 30 -3.85 4.98 -0.85
N GLY A 31 -4.74 5.45 -1.74
CA GLY A 31 -4.79 6.84 -2.16
C GLY A 31 -5.18 7.79 -1.03
N LEU A 32 -6.11 7.41 -0.14
CA LEU A 32 -6.46 8.20 1.04
C LEU A 32 -5.28 8.32 2.02
N ASN A 33 -4.56 7.22 2.26
CA ASN A 33 -3.36 7.21 3.11
C ASN A 33 -2.27 8.12 2.51
N ALA A 34 -2.07 8.07 1.19
CA ALA A 34 -1.15 8.95 0.48
C ALA A 34 -1.56 10.43 0.57
N ALA A 35 -2.86 10.74 0.49
CA ALA A 35 -3.37 12.10 0.62
C ALA A 35 -3.10 12.68 2.02
N ARG A 36 -3.27 11.87 3.07
CA ARG A 36 -2.93 12.26 4.45
C ARG A 36 -1.42 12.49 4.64
N ALA A 37 -0.60 11.75 3.90
CA ALA A 37 0.85 11.91 3.89
C ALA A 37 1.33 13.05 2.95
N GLY A 38 0.43 13.72 2.23
CA GLY A 38 0.78 14.74 1.24
C GLY A 38 1.50 14.20 -0.01
N ASN A 39 1.47 12.88 -0.24
CA ASN A 39 2.10 12.26 -1.41
C ASN A 39 1.17 12.31 -2.62
N TRP A 40 1.03 13.50 -3.20
CA TRP A 40 0.07 13.79 -4.26
C TRP A 40 0.28 12.95 -5.53
N SER A 41 1.52 12.59 -5.88
CA SER A 41 1.81 11.71 -7.01
C SER A 41 1.18 10.32 -6.82
N VAL A 42 1.33 9.74 -5.62
CA VAL A 42 0.72 8.45 -5.30
C VAL A 42 -0.80 8.55 -5.23
N VAL A 43 -1.36 9.67 -4.76
CA VAL A 43 -2.82 9.90 -4.80
C VAL A 43 -3.34 9.82 -6.23
N VAL A 44 -2.69 10.48 -7.19
CA VAL A 44 -3.10 10.44 -8.60
C VAL A 44 -3.10 9.01 -9.14
N GLN A 45 -2.02 8.27 -8.88
CA GLN A 45 -1.89 6.88 -9.32
C GLN A 45 -3.00 6.01 -8.75
N ARG A 46 -3.18 6.06 -7.42
CA ARG A 46 -4.10 5.20 -6.69
C ARG A 46 -5.56 5.52 -6.97
N MET A 47 -5.93 6.80 -7.02
CA MET A 47 -7.29 7.20 -7.37
C MET A 47 -7.63 6.84 -8.82
N SER A 48 -6.66 6.92 -9.74
CA SER A 48 -6.88 6.47 -11.12
C SER A 48 -7.11 4.96 -11.23
N ALA A 49 -6.38 4.17 -10.45
CA ALA A 49 -6.59 2.72 -10.37
C ALA A 49 -7.96 2.37 -9.76
N ALA A 50 -8.35 3.09 -8.69
CA ALA A 50 -9.67 2.96 -8.09
C ALA A 50 -10.79 3.27 -9.10
N ILE A 51 -10.71 4.41 -9.81
CA ILE A 51 -11.67 4.81 -10.84
C ILE A 51 -11.77 3.76 -11.95
N LYS A 52 -10.64 3.15 -12.34
CA LYS A 52 -10.64 2.09 -13.35
C LYS A 52 -11.41 0.85 -12.89
N GLY A 53 -11.29 0.48 -11.61
CA GLY A 53 -11.99 -0.68 -11.06
C GLY A 53 -13.45 -0.39 -10.68
N ASN A 54 -13.74 0.85 -10.27
CA ASN A 54 -15.09 1.34 -9.99
C ASN A 54 -15.20 2.82 -10.41
N PRO A 55 -15.73 3.13 -11.60
CA PRO A 55 -15.80 4.49 -12.10
C PRO A 55 -16.94 5.32 -11.49
N LYS A 56 -17.89 4.68 -10.81
CA LYS A 56 -19.06 5.36 -10.27
C LYS A 56 -18.82 5.79 -8.83
N GLU A 57 -18.79 7.09 -8.61
CA GLU A 57 -18.81 7.67 -7.28
C GLU A 57 -20.15 7.41 -6.60
N GLN A 58 -20.11 7.18 -5.29
CA GLN A 58 -21.31 6.93 -4.52
C GLN A 58 -21.06 7.13 -3.03
N ASN A 59 -22.02 7.77 -2.38
CA ASN A 59 -22.12 7.74 -0.93
C ASN A 59 -22.53 6.33 -0.51
N LYS A 60 -21.88 5.80 0.54
CA LYS A 60 -22.06 4.42 0.99
C LYS A 60 -21.78 3.38 -0.11
N ALA A 61 -20.64 3.51 -0.79
CA ALA A 61 -20.10 2.44 -1.61
C ALA A 61 -19.86 1.20 -0.75
N LYS A 62 -20.45 0.07 -1.14
CA LYS A 62 -20.22 -1.20 -0.47
C LYS A 62 -18.81 -1.70 -0.82
N THR A 63 -18.02 -1.99 0.20
CA THR A 63 -16.65 -2.53 0.06
C THR A 63 -16.68 -4.01 0.45
N TYR A 64 -15.73 -4.48 1.26
CA TYR A 64 -15.78 -5.82 1.84
C TYR A 64 -16.96 -5.99 2.81
N GLY A 65 -17.71 -7.07 2.64
CA GLY A 65 -18.78 -7.47 3.55
C GLY A 65 -19.90 -6.44 3.69
N THR A 66 -20.09 -5.92 4.90
CA THR A 66 -21.13 -4.92 5.26
C THR A 66 -20.56 -3.52 5.48
N ILE A 67 -19.30 -3.28 5.08
CA ILE A 67 -18.65 -1.98 5.21
C ILE A 67 -19.09 -1.09 4.05
N PHE A 68 -19.46 0.15 4.39
CA PHE A 68 -19.84 1.19 3.45
C PHE A 68 -18.95 2.42 3.66
N ILE A 69 -18.42 2.95 2.57
CA ILE A 69 -17.58 4.16 2.58
C ILE A 69 -18.16 5.26 1.69
N ASN A 70 -17.70 6.49 1.86
CA ASN A 70 -17.91 7.51 0.85
C ASN A 70 -16.79 7.40 -0.18
N TYR A 71 -17.16 7.08 -1.42
CA TYR A 71 -16.22 6.83 -2.50
C TYR A 71 -16.29 7.99 -3.50
N HIS A 72 -15.33 8.92 -3.35
CA HIS A 72 -15.21 10.14 -4.14
C HIS A 72 -13.79 10.31 -4.72
N PRO A 73 -13.30 9.35 -5.53
CA PRO A 73 -11.94 9.37 -6.04
C PRO A 73 -11.63 10.55 -6.96
N PHE A 74 -12.60 11.11 -7.69
CA PHE A 74 -12.36 12.28 -8.54
C PHE A 74 -12.04 13.51 -7.68
N TYR A 75 -12.70 13.67 -6.54
CA TYR A 75 -12.36 14.71 -5.57
C TYR A 75 -10.87 14.64 -5.15
N TYR A 76 -10.43 13.47 -4.67
CA TYR A 76 -9.06 13.32 -4.16
C TYR A 76 -8.01 13.43 -5.27
N ARG A 77 -8.32 12.92 -6.47
CA ARG A 77 -7.43 13.05 -7.62
C ARG A 77 -7.34 14.50 -8.10
N GLY A 78 -8.45 15.23 -8.12
CA GLY A 78 -8.48 16.67 -8.43
C GLY A 78 -7.66 17.50 -7.44
N VAL A 79 -7.76 17.23 -6.14
CA VAL A 79 -6.89 17.85 -5.11
C VAL A 79 -5.43 17.56 -5.40
N ALA A 80 -5.09 16.31 -5.69
CA ALA A 80 -3.72 15.93 -5.98
C ALA A 80 -3.17 16.61 -7.24
N TYR A 81 -3.98 16.71 -8.31
CA TYR A 81 -3.63 17.45 -9.51
C TYR A 81 -3.41 18.93 -9.24
N LEU A 82 -4.26 19.56 -8.43
CA LEU A 82 -4.11 20.95 -8.02
C LEU A 82 -2.79 21.19 -7.27
N GLN A 83 -2.39 20.25 -6.39
CA GLN A 83 -1.13 20.33 -5.65
C GLN A 83 0.10 20.08 -6.53
N LEU A 84 -0.05 19.29 -7.60
CA LEU A 84 1.01 19.01 -8.56
C LEU A 84 1.13 20.06 -9.68
N GLY A 85 0.31 21.13 -9.65
CA GLY A 85 0.31 22.16 -10.69
C GLY A 85 -0.38 21.76 -12.00
N LYS A 86 -1.12 20.64 -11.99
CA LYS A 86 -1.85 20.08 -13.14
C LYS A 86 -3.27 20.64 -13.16
N TYR A 87 -3.42 21.93 -13.44
CA TYR A 87 -4.66 22.67 -13.17
C TYR A 87 -5.83 22.25 -14.06
N GLU A 88 -5.59 21.95 -15.34
CA GLU A 88 -6.61 21.49 -16.28
C GLU A 88 -7.19 20.15 -15.84
N GLN A 89 -6.34 19.20 -15.46
CA GLN A 89 -6.81 17.91 -14.93
C GLN A 89 -7.54 18.06 -13.60
N ALA A 90 -7.10 18.99 -12.75
CA ALA A 90 -7.78 19.27 -11.48
C ALA A 90 -9.21 19.78 -11.72
N VAL A 91 -9.39 20.73 -12.64
CA VAL A 91 -10.72 21.24 -13.01
C VAL A 91 -11.61 20.12 -13.55
N ALA A 92 -11.11 19.32 -14.48
CA ALA A 92 -11.88 18.21 -15.07
C ALA A 92 -12.32 17.19 -14.01
N ASP A 93 -11.44 16.84 -13.06
CA ASP A 93 -11.79 15.94 -11.97
C ASP A 93 -12.80 16.55 -11.00
N PHE A 94 -12.71 17.84 -10.69
CA PHE A 94 -13.69 18.51 -9.83
C PHE A 94 -15.06 18.64 -10.48
N GLU A 95 -15.14 18.79 -11.81
CA GLU A 95 -16.41 18.78 -12.54
C GLU A 95 -17.07 17.40 -12.54
N GLN A 96 -16.27 16.32 -12.48
CA GLN A 96 -16.75 14.95 -12.40
C GLN A 96 -17.11 14.53 -10.96
N ALA A 97 -16.57 15.21 -9.94
CA ALA A 97 -16.79 14.88 -8.55
C ALA A 97 -18.25 15.13 -8.14
N SER A 98 -18.91 14.07 -7.67
CA SER A 98 -20.32 14.04 -7.27
C SER A 98 -20.55 14.27 -5.77
N GLY A 99 -19.48 14.24 -4.97
CA GLY A 99 -19.57 14.46 -3.54
C GLY A 99 -18.27 14.97 -2.92
N PRO A 100 -18.37 15.63 -1.75
CA PRO A 100 -17.23 16.26 -1.11
C PRO A 100 -16.29 15.23 -0.49
N GLY A 101 -14.99 15.56 -0.47
CA GLY A 101 -14.04 14.91 0.41
C GLY A 101 -14.08 15.47 1.84
N PRO A 102 -13.01 15.26 2.64
CA PRO A 102 -12.98 15.64 4.04
C PRO A 102 -12.83 17.17 4.16
N GLU A 103 -13.52 17.76 5.14
CA GLU A 103 -13.66 19.22 5.29
C GLU A 103 -12.30 19.97 5.32
N ASN A 104 -11.25 19.32 5.78
CA ASN A 104 -9.91 19.91 5.91
C ASN A 104 -9.19 20.17 4.57
N LEU A 105 -9.65 19.56 3.47
CA LEU A 105 -9.11 19.81 2.13
C LEU A 105 -9.88 20.91 1.38
N GLY A 106 -11.06 21.30 1.89
CA GLY A 106 -11.90 22.34 1.30
C GLY A 106 -13.04 21.80 0.42
N SER A 107 -13.99 22.69 0.10
CA SER A 107 -15.12 22.35 -0.77
C SER A 107 -14.68 22.21 -2.22
N ILE A 108 -15.43 21.43 -3.01
CA ILE A 108 -15.21 21.29 -4.46
C ILE A 108 -15.22 22.66 -5.13
N GLU A 109 -16.17 23.51 -4.79
CA GLU A 109 -16.31 24.85 -5.36
C GLU A 109 -15.07 25.72 -5.11
N MET A 110 -14.59 25.75 -3.86
CA MET A 110 -13.38 26.51 -3.50
C MET A 110 -12.14 25.98 -4.22
N LEU A 111 -11.98 24.65 -4.29
CA LEU A 111 -10.85 24.01 -4.94
C LEU A 111 -10.87 24.20 -6.46
N MET A 112 -12.05 24.14 -7.06
CA MET A 112 -12.25 24.36 -8.49
C MET A 112 -11.97 25.82 -8.88
N ASP A 113 -12.42 26.79 -8.08
CA ASP A 113 -12.09 28.21 -8.31
C ASP A 113 -10.58 28.45 -8.18
N SER A 114 -9.94 27.86 -7.16
CA SER A 114 -8.48 27.89 -7.03
C SER A 114 -7.78 27.28 -8.25
N ALA A 115 -8.27 26.17 -8.79
CA ALA A 115 -7.69 25.52 -9.96
C ALA A 115 -7.84 26.39 -11.21
N LYS A 116 -9.04 26.93 -11.47
CA LYS A 116 -9.32 27.83 -12.60
C LYS A 116 -8.51 29.13 -12.54
N THR A 117 -8.35 29.70 -11.35
CA THR A 117 -7.54 30.90 -11.17
C THR A 117 -6.05 30.62 -11.43
N LYS A 118 -5.51 29.52 -10.90
CA LYS A 118 -4.11 29.14 -11.17
C LYS A 118 -3.87 28.80 -12.65
N LEU A 119 -4.84 28.17 -13.32
CA LEU A 119 -4.78 27.90 -14.75
C LEU A 119 -4.65 29.20 -15.55
N ARG A 120 -5.55 30.18 -15.32
CA ARG A 120 -5.48 31.49 -16.00
C ARG A 120 -4.16 32.22 -15.75
N LEU A 121 -3.64 32.16 -14.53
CA LEU A 121 -2.34 32.77 -14.19
C LEU A 121 -1.18 32.07 -14.91
N ALA A 122 -1.22 30.74 -15.04
CA ALA A 122 -0.23 29.98 -15.79
C ALA A 122 -0.28 30.35 -17.29
N GLU A 123 -1.48 30.42 -17.87
CA GLU A 123 -1.67 30.83 -19.27
C GLU A 123 -1.17 32.27 -19.53
N ALA A 124 -1.50 33.21 -18.65
CA ALA A 124 -1.07 34.62 -18.74
C ALA A 124 0.44 34.82 -18.56
N SER A 125 1.13 33.86 -17.95
CA SER A 125 2.59 33.89 -17.74
C SER A 125 3.38 33.30 -18.92
N THR A 126 2.69 32.70 -19.90
CA THR A 126 3.31 32.29 -21.16
C THR A 126 3.46 33.54 -22.03
N PRO A 127 4.68 33.93 -22.44
CA PRO A 127 4.85 35.09 -23.32
C PRO A 127 4.02 34.87 -24.59
N ALA A 128 3.16 35.83 -24.92
CA ALA A 128 2.47 35.86 -26.20
C ALA A 128 3.51 35.67 -27.33
N PRO A 129 3.26 34.79 -28.33
CA PRO A 129 4.13 34.71 -29.48
C PRO A 129 4.26 36.11 -30.08
N GLN A 130 5.47 36.67 -30.07
CA GLN A 130 5.77 37.87 -30.84
C GLN A 130 5.37 37.57 -32.31
N PRO A 131 4.63 38.47 -32.98
CA PRO A 131 4.30 38.27 -34.39
C PRO A 131 5.59 38.27 -35.21
N GLU A 132 6.07 37.09 -35.60
CA GLU A 132 7.10 36.95 -36.62
C GLU A 132 6.53 37.41 -37.98
N PRO A 133 7.34 38.06 -38.84
CA PRO A 133 6.90 38.50 -40.15
C PRO A 133 6.53 37.29 -41.01
N VAL A 134 5.29 37.32 -41.51
CA VAL A 134 4.67 36.34 -42.41
C VAL A 134 5.59 35.93 -43.57
N LYS A 135 5.89 34.63 -43.66
CA LYS A 135 6.36 33.96 -44.88
C LYS A 135 5.31 32.90 -45.27
N PRO A 136 4.89 32.82 -46.54
CA PRO A 136 3.64 32.17 -46.91
C PRO A 136 3.67 30.64 -46.78
N THR A 137 2.52 30.10 -46.36
CA THR A 137 2.20 28.72 -46.05
C THR A 137 2.31 27.79 -47.27
N PRO A 138 2.60 26.50 -47.02
CA PRO A 138 1.65 25.48 -47.44
C PRO A 138 1.26 24.57 -46.27
N THR A 139 -0.05 24.35 -46.13
CA THR A 139 -0.66 23.42 -45.17
C THR A 139 -0.33 21.97 -45.57
N PRO A 140 -0.02 21.10 -44.60
CA PRO A 140 -0.83 19.89 -44.48
C PRO A 140 -1.09 19.43 -43.02
N VAL A 141 -2.38 19.15 -42.76
CA VAL A 141 -2.99 18.20 -41.80
C VAL A 141 -2.64 18.33 -40.29
N PRO A 142 -3.63 18.36 -39.37
CA PRO A 142 -3.38 18.23 -37.94
C PRO A 142 -2.81 16.83 -37.65
N ALA A 143 -1.56 16.77 -37.20
CA ALA A 143 -1.03 15.58 -36.58
C ALA A 143 -1.82 15.29 -35.30
N THR A 144 -2.40 14.11 -35.21
CA THR A 144 -2.83 13.46 -33.98
C THR A 144 -1.78 13.70 -32.88
N PRO A 145 -2.15 14.10 -31.65
CA PRO A 145 -1.18 14.25 -30.57
C PRO A 145 -0.38 12.95 -30.44
N ALA A 146 0.93 13.03 -30.67
CA ALA A 146 1.83 11.92 -30.40
C ALA A 146 1.62 11.50 -28.94
N ALA A 147 1.43 10.19 -28.71
CA ALA A 147 1.39 9.62 -27.37
C ALA A 147 2.58 10.17 -26.55
N PRO A 148 2.42 10.45 -25.24
CA PRO A 148 3.47 11.06 -24.44
C PRO A 148 4.75 10.24 -24.57
N ALA A 149 5.75 10.83 -25.23
CA ALA A 149 7.03 10.20 -25.43
C ALA A 149 7.68 9.98 -24.06
N ILE A 150 8.06 8.73 -23.79
CA ILE A 150 8.80 8.36 -22.58
C ILE A 150 10.10 9.16 -22.55
N ASP A 151 10.41 9.81 -21.43
CA ASP A 151 11.65 10.56 -21.26
C ASP A 151 12.86 9.62 -21.38
N PRO A 152 13.75 9.83 -22.37
CA PRO A 152 14.94 9.00 -22.54
C PRO A 152 15.86 9.00 -21.32
N ALA A 153 15.96 10.12 -20.59
CA ALA A 153 16.77 10.22 -19.38
C ALA A 153 16.21 9.35 -18.26
N LEU A 154 14.89 9.28 -18.15
CA LEU A 154 14.24 8.44 -17.16
C LEU A 154 14.42 6.95 -17.47
N ARG A 155 14.41 6.58 -18.76
CA ARG A 155 14.67 5.19 -19.16
C ARG A 155 16.12 4.78 -18.88
N GLN A 156 17.05 5.69 -19.12
CA GLN A 156 18.45 5.49 -18.73
C GLN A 156 18.58 5.31 -17.20
N ARG A 157 17.88 6.12 -16.41
CA ARG A 157 17.88 6.01 -14.94
C ARG A 157 17.32 4.67 -14.46
N ALA A 158 16.20 4.20 -15.02
CA ALA A 158 15.63 2.89 -14.70
C ALA A 158 16.61 1.74 -15.00
N ASN A 159 17.28 1.78 -16.16
CA ASN A 159 18.30 0.80 -16.51
C ASN A 159 19.51 0.85 -15.55
N SER A 160 19.93 2.05 -15.13
CA SER A 160 21.03 2.21 -14.18
C SER A 160 20.69 1.64 -12.78
N ALA A 161 19.47 1.85 -12.29
CA ALA A 161 19.00 1.32 -11.02
C ALA A 161 18.94 -0.22 -11.03
N LEU A 162 18.45 -0.81 -12.13
CA LEU A 162 18.45 -2.27 -12.31
C LEU A 162 19.87 -2.84 -12.32
N ASN A 163 20.81 -2.19 -13.02
CA ASN A 163 22.20 -2.63 -13.06
C ASN A 163 22.88 -2.52 -11.68
N ALA A 164 22.64 -1.44 -10.94
CA ALA A 164 23.14 -1.27 -9.59
C ALA A 164 22.61 -2.36 -8.64
N THR A 165 21.31 -2.63 -8.72
CA THR A 165 20.65 -3.69 -7.93
C THR A 165 21.20 -5.07 -8.24
N LYS A 166 21.44 -5.37 -9.51
CA LYS A 166 22.09 -6.62 -9.94
C LYS A 166 23.47 -6.79 -9.30
N GLY A 167 24.27 -5.71 -9.25
CA GLY A 167 25.57 -5.71 -8.56
C GLY A 167 25.45 -6.02 -7.06
N LYS A 168 24.48 -5.40 -6.37
CA LYS A 168 24.19 -5.67 -4.95
C LYS A 168 23.76 -7.12 -4.70
N LEU A 169 22.90 -7.68 -5.55
CA LEU A 169 22.50 -9.08 -5.51
C LEU A 169 23.69 -10.02 -5.69
N GLN A 170 24.60 -9.73 -6.63
CA GLN A 170 25.82 -10.50 -6.80
C GLN A 170 26.74 -10.43 -5.57
N ALA A 171 26.89 -9.25 -4.96
CA ALA A 171 27.64 -9.09 -3.72
C ALA A 171 27.01 -9.87 -2.55
N ALA A 172 25.67 -9.88 -2.45
CA ALA A 172 24.95 -10.72 -1.48
C ALA A 172 25.17 -12.23 -1.73
N GLN A 173 25.25 -12.63 -3.00
CA GLN A 173 25.56 -14.00 -3.39
C GLN A 173 26.98 -14.41 -3.00
N GLN A 174 27.96 -13.53 -3.20
CA GLN A 174 29.36 -13.73 -2.77
C GLN A 174 29.48 -13.83 -1.25
N ARG A 175 28.64 -13.08 -0.51
CA ARG A 175 28.51 -13.19 0.95
C ARG A 175 27.80 -14.47 1.40
N LYS A 176 27.38 -15.37 0.50
CA LYS A 176 26.59 -16.57 0.79
C LYS A 176 25.27 -16.27 1.52
N ALA A 177 24.69 -15.09 1.29
CA ALA A 177 23.41 -14.68 1.86
C ALA A 177 22.20 -15.23 1.10
N THR A 178 22.40 -16.18 0.18
CA THR A 178 21.37 -16.73 -0.72
C THR A 178 20.24 -17.45 0.00
N THR A 179 20.47 -17.91 1.24
CA THR A 179 19.48 -18.57 2.09
C THR A 179 18.70 -17.58 2.97
N SER A 180 19.05 -16.29 2.95
CA SER A 180 18.35 -15.28 3.74
C SER A 180 16.98 -14.95 3.11
N PRO A 181 15.93 -14.74 3.92
CA PRO A 181 14.63 -14.26 3.43
C PRO A 181 14.74 -12.94 2.65
N GLN A 182 15.66 -12.07 3.07
CA GLN A 182 15.93 -10.77 2.44
C GLN A 182 16.44 -10.95 1.02
N TYR A 183 17.35 -11.90 0.78
CA TYR A 183 17.84 -12.21 -0.56
C TYR A 183 16.73 -12.76 -1.46
N ALA A 184 15.89 -13.67 -0.94
CA ALA A 184 14.76 -14.21 -1.72
C ALA A 184 13.76 -13.12 -2.11
N GLN A 185 13.44 -12.22 -1.19
CA GLN A 185 12.55 -11.08 -1.44
C GLN A 185 13.17 -10.08 -2.44
N ALA A 186 14.45 -9.73 -2.27
CA ALA A 186 15.19 -8.88 -3.19
C ALA A 186 15.19 -9.45 -4.62
N MET A 187 15.40 -10.77 -4.77
CA MET A 187 15.39 -11.44 -6.07
C MET A 187 14.00 -11.41 -6.73
N SER A 188 12.94 -11.61 -5.96
CA SER A 188 11.56 -11.51 -6.45
C SER A 188 11.24 -10.10 -6.96
N MET A 189 11.60 -9.07 -6.18
CA MET A 189 11.39 -7.68 -6.56
C MET A 189 12.22 -7.28 -7.79
N PHE A 190 13.47 -7.72 -7.87
CA PHE A 190 14.32 -7.48 -9.03
C PHE A 190 13.77 -8.14 -10.31
N SER A 191 13.25 -9.36 -10.20
CA SER A 191 12.59 -10.05 -11.32
C SER A 191 11.36 -9.29 -11.82
N ASP A 192 10.49 -8.83 -10.91
CA ASP A 192 9.30 -8.02 -11.24
C ASP A 192 9.69 -6.70 -11.91
N ALA A 193 10.67 -5.98 -11.36
CA ALA A 193 11.16 -4.72 -11.94
C ALA A 193 11.72 -4.92 -13.36
N THR A 194 12.46 -6.01 -13.59
CA THR A 194 13.03 -6.34 -14.90
C THR A 194 11.94 -6.66 -15.92
N ALA A 195 10.93 -7.46 -15.52
CA ALA A 195 9.80 -7.79 -16.37
C ALA A 195 8.98 -6.54 -16.76
N LYS A 196 8.75 -5.64 -15.80
CA LYS A 196 8.06 -4.36 -16.04
C LYS A 196 8.87 -3.43 -16.95
N ASN A 197 10.20 -3.40 -16.82
CA ASN A 197 11.05 -2.52 -17.64
C ASN A 197 11.02 -2.86 -19.13
N ALA A 198 10.87 -4.15 -19.49
CA ALA A 198 10.69 -4.56 -20.87
C ALA A 198 9.39 -4.03 -21.49
N GLY A 199 8.34 -3.85 -20.66
CA GLY A 199 7.00 -3.43 -21.08
C GLY A 199 6.64 -1.98 -20.76
N ALA A 200 7.54 -1.17 -20.18
CA ALA A 200 7.21 0.18 -19.71
C ALA A 200 6.80 1.09 -20.88
N LYS A 201 5.59 1.67 -20.77
CA LYS A 201 4.95 2.52 -21.79
C LYS A 201 4.84 3.98 -21.35
N SER A 202 5.17 4.28 -20.10
CA SER A 202 5.04 5.61 -19.51
C SER A 202 6.22 5.96 -18.60
N ASN A 203 6.37 7.25 -18.31
CA ASN A 203 7.33 7.71 -17.30
C ASN A 203 6.97 7.20 -15.90
N ASP A 204 5.69 7.00 -15.62
CA ASP A 204 5.23 6.46 -14.33
C ASP A 204 5.67 5.00 -14.15
N ASP A 205 5.61 4.19 -15.22
CA ASP A 205 6.14 2.82 -15.19
C ASP A 205 7.64 2.83 -14.84
N LEU A 206 8.42 3.72 -15.46
CA LEU A 206 9.86 3.82 -15.21
C LEU A 206 10.19 4.30 -13.78
N ASN A 207 9.44 5.27 -13.26
CA ASN A 207 9.59 5.69 -11.86
C ASN A 207 9.27 4.56 -10.87
N ALA A 208 8.23 3.76 -11.15
CA ALA A 208 7.91 2.59 -10.35
C ALA A 208 9.01 1.53 -10.40
N ILE A 209 9.59 1.29 -11.59
CA ILE A 209 10.71 0.37 -11.78
C ILE A 209 11.94 0.81 -10.99
N ILE A 210 12.28 2.11 -11.03
CA ILE A 210 13.40 2.69 -10.26
C ILE A 210 13.20 2.40 -8.77
N SER A 211 12.02 2.70 -8.23
CA SER A 211 11.74 2.49 -6.81
C SER A 211 11.78 1.01 -6.41
N ILE A 212 11.23 0.10 -7.23
CA ILE A 212 11.29 -1.34 -6.96
C ILE A 212 12.74 -1.84 -6.99
N ALA A 213 13.54 -1.38 -7.96
CA ALA A 213 14.95 -1.72 -8.06
C ALA A 213 15.74 -1.24 -6.84
N ASP A 214 15.60 0.04 -6.45
CA ASP A 214 16.29 0.61 -5.29
C ASP A 214 15.96 -0.17 -4.00
N ASN A 215 14.67 -0.43 -3.74
CA ASN A 215 14.24 -1.23 -2.58
C ASN A 215 14.79 -2.67 -2.59
N ALA A 216 14.83 -3.30 -3.77
CA ALA A 216 15.44 -4.62 -3.93
C ALA A 216 16.95 -4.59 -3.65
N GLY A 217 17.63 -3.52 -4.05
CA GLY A 217 19.03 -3.27 -3.75
C GLY A 217 19.30 -3.18 -2.26
N ASP A 218 18.50 -2.41 -1.53
CA ASP A 218 18.65 -2.24 -0.09
C ASP A 218 18.38 -3.54 0.68
N LEU A 219 17.39 -4.33 0.25
CA LEU A 219 17.16 -5.68 0.80
C LEU A 219 18.32 -6.62 0.51
N ALA A 220 18.95 -6.54 -0.67
CA ALA A 220 20.13 -7.32 -0.99
C ALA A 220 21.33 -6.93 -0.12
N ASP A 221 21.50 -5.66 0.22
CA ASP A 221 22.55 -5.20 1.14
C ASP A 221 22.33 -5.74 2.56
N LEU A 222 21.09 -5.74 3.04
CA LEU A 222 20.67 -6.26 4.33
C LEU A 222 20.74 -7.80 4.43
N ALA A 223 20.87 -8.51 3.31
CA ALA A 223 21.00 -9.95 3.29
C ALA A 223 22.35 -10.39 3.90
N THR A 224 22.29 -11.07 5.04
CA THR A 224 23.46 -11.66 5.71
C THR A 224 23.47 -13.18 5.52
N ALA A 225 24.67 -13.78 5.51
CA ALA A 225 24.79 -15.23 5.57
C ALA A 225 24.06 -15.77 6.80
N SER A 226 23.23 -16.80 6.62
CA SER A 226 22.80 -17.62 7.73
C SER A 226 24.04 -18.35 8.24
N THR A 227 24.66 -17.84 9.32
CA THR A 227 25.61 -18.66 10.08
C THR A 227 24.82 -19.85 10.57
N ALA A 228 25.01 -20.99 9.91
CA ALA A 228 24.70 -22.28 10.47
C ALA A 228 25.22 -22.26 11.91
N VAL A 229 24.31 -22.49 12.86
CA VAL A 229 24.66 -22.72 14.26
C VAL A 229 25.72 -23.80 14.23
N ALA A 230 26.98 -23.42 14.49
CA ALA A 230 28.02 -24.38 14.75
C ALA A 230 27.53 -25.18 15.95
N THR A 231 27.31 -26.46 15.76
CA THR A 231 27.12 -27.43 16.82
C THR A 231 28.36 -27.39 17.70
N THR A 232 28.35 -26.53 18.72
CA THR A 232 29.38 -26.52 19.76
C THR A 232 29.18 -27.78 20.58
N THR A 233 30.09 -28.73 20.38
CA THR A 233 30.39 -29.82 21.31
C THR A 233 30.49 -29.27 22.74
N PRO A 234 29.90 -29.94 23.75
CA PRO A 234 29.91 -29.44 25.11
C PRO A 234 31.32 -29.60 25.68
N THR A 235 32.03 -28.48 25.83
CA THR A 235 33.24 -28.40 26.67
C THR A 235 32.83 -28.00 28.09
N PRO A 236 33.46 -28.53 29.15
CA PRO A 236 32.99 -28.32 30.51
C PRO A 236 33.20 -26.87 30.95
N ILE A 237 32.16 -26.41 31.64
CA ILE A 237 31.93 -25.10 32.26
C ILE A 237 33.15 -24.59 33.04
N ALA A 238 33.61 -23.39 32.70
CA ALA A 238 34.23 -22.47 33.65
C ALA A 238 33.20 -21.36 33.96
N PRO A 239 32.98 -20.98 35.24
CA PRO A 239 31.90 -20.09 35.61
C PRO A 239 32.31 -18.63 35.32
N ILE A 240 31.76 -18.04 34.27
CA ILE A 240 31.85 -16.59 34.05
C ILE A 240 30.45 -16.01 34.23
N SER A 241 30.31 -15.26 35.31
CA SER A 241 29.16 -14.44 35.67
C SER A 241 28.88 -13.38 34.61
N LYS A 242 27.65 -13.34 34.07
CA LYS A 242 27.01 -12.15 33.44
C LYS A 242 25.56 -12.47 33.02
N PRO A 243 24.53 -11.76 33.54
CA PRO A 243 23.15 -11.91 33.08
C PRO A 243 22.80 -11.06 31.84
N THR A 244 23.75 -10.39 31.18
CA THR A 244 23.40 -9.28 30.26
C THR A 244 23.42 -9.62 28.76
N ALA A 245 24.18 -10.64 28.31
CA ALA A 245 24.34 -10.94 26.87
C ALA A 245 23.19 -11.78 26.28
N ALA A 246 22.67 -12.77 27.04
CA ALA A 246 21.53 -13.58 26.62
C ALA A 246 20.22 -12.76 26.56
N THR A 247 20.10 -11.75 27.42
CA THR A 247 18.95 -10.85 27.46
C THR A 247 18.89 -9.95 26.21
N GLN A 248 20.01 -9.49 25.65
CA GLN A 248 19.98 -8.61 24.47
C GLN A 248 19.60 -9.32 23.17
N VAL A 249 20.00 -10.59 22.97
CA VAL A 249 19.63 -11.36 21.77
C VAL A 249 18.14 -11.72 21.76
N ILE A 250 17.59 -12.07 22.92
CA ILE A 250 16.16 -12.42 23.06
C ILE A 250 15.26 -11.18 22.93
N LEU A 251 15.69 -10.00 23.44
CA LEU A 251 14.92 -8.76 23.29
C LEU A 251 14.92 -8.21 21.85
N GLY A 252 16.00 -8.40 21.07
CA GLY A 252 16.06 -7.97 19.68
C GLY A 252 15.11 -8.74 18.75
N ASP A 253 14.97 -10.05 18.96
CA ASP A 253 14.02 -10.89 18.23
C ASP A 253 12.56 -10.54 18.61
N ALA A 254 12.29 -10.34 19.90
CA ALA A 254 10.96 -9.93 20.38
C ALA A 254 10.50 -8.59 19.78
N GLN A 255 11.37 -7.58 19.70
CA GLN A 255 11.04 -6.31 19.05
C GLN A 255 10.74 -6.47 17.55
N THR A 256 11.51 -7.32 16.87
CA THR A 256 11.30 -7.61 15.44
C THR A 256 9.96 -8.30 15.21
N GLN A 257 9.61 -9.28 16.06
CA GLN A 257 8.33 -9.98 16.00
C GLN A 257 7.14 -9.04 16.30
N VAL A 258 7.27 -8.15 17.30
CA VAL A 258 6.24 -7.13 17.60
C VAL A 258 6.05 -6.18 16.41
N ARG A 259 7.14 -5.71 15.79
CA ARG A 259 7.06 -4.84 14.61
C ARG A 259 6.32 -5.53 13.47
N ARG A 260 6.68 -6.78 13.15
CA ARG A 260 6.02 -7.56 12.08
C ARG A 260 4.54 -7.81 12.37
N ALA A 261 4.18 -8.07 13.62
CA ALA A 261 2.78 -8.23 14.03
C ALA A 261 1.97 -6.94 13.86
N LEU A 262 2.57 -5.79 14.19
CA LEU A 262 1.97 -4.47 13.98
C LEU A 262 1.86 -4.13 12.49
N GLU A 263 2.88 -4.41 11.69
CA GLU A 263 2.84 -4.23 10.23
C GLU A 263 1.67 -5.00 9.61
N ASN A 264 1.51 -6.29 9.97
CA ASN A 264 0.37 -7.08 9.50
C ASN A 264 -0.98 -6.54 10.01
N TYR A 265 -1.05 -6.08 11.26
CA TYR A 265 -2.26 -5.48 11.81
C TYR A 265 -2.68 -4.22 11.03
N PHE A 266 -1.75 -3.31 10.78
CA PHE A 266 -2.03 -2.07 10.06
C PHE A 266 -2.21 -2.28 8.56
N ALA A 267 -1.65 -3.36 7.99
CA ALA A 267 -1.92 -3.78 6.62
C ALA A 267 -3.29 -4.47 6.44
N GLY A 268 -4.06 -4.67 7.52
CA GLY A 268 -5.36 -5.36 7.46
C GLY A 268 -5.27 -6.90 7.39
N GLU A 269 -4.06 -7.45 7.51
CA GLU A 269 -3.77 -8.88 7.53
C GLU A 269 -4.07 -9.47 8.92
N PHE A 270 -5.33 -9.34 9.36
CA PHE A 270 -5.72 -9.60 10.75
C PHE A 270 -5.52 -11.07 11.16
N GLU A 271 -5.62 -12.02 10.23
CA GLU A 271 -5.31 -13.44 10.47
C GLU A 271 -3.86 -13.66 10.89
N ARG A 272 -2.92 -13.14 10.08
CA ARG A 272 -1.49 -13.21 10.38
C ARG A 272 -1.14 -12.44 11.65
N ALA A 273 -1.72 -11.24 11.81
CA ALA A 273 -1.52 -10.41 13.00
C ALA A 273 -2.00 -11.13 14.28
N THR A 274 -3.17 -11.77 14.27
CA THR A 274 -3.69 -12.54 15.41
C THR A 274 -2.75 -13.68 15.78
N GLN A 275 -2.29 -14.48 14.82
CA GLN A 275 -1.37 -15.58 15.09
C GLN A 275 -0.07 -15.09 15.73
N GLN A 276 0.51 -14.01 15.20
CA GLN A 276 1.74 -13.42 15.71
C GLN A 276 1.57 -12.80 17.10
N PHE A 277 0.50 -12.03 17.32
CA PHE A 277 0.23 -11.49 18.66
C PHE A 277 -0.09 -12.58 19.68
N GLN A 278 -0.65 -13.72 19.26
CA GLN A 278 -0.88 -14.86 20.15
C GLN A 278 0.42 -15.54 20.58
N GLN A 279 1.39 -15.69 19.67
CA GLN A 279 2.75 -16.13 20.02
C GLN A 279 3.46 -15.12 20.93
N LEU A 280 3.31 -13.82 20.64
CA LEU A 280 3.87 -12.76 21.48
C LEU A 280 3.21 -12.73 22.87
N ALA A 281 1.94 -13.09 22.98
CA ALA A 281 1.22 -13.15 24.24
C ALA A 281 1.65 -14.36 25.10
N THR A 282 2.20 -15.42 24.52
CA THR A 282 2.79 -16.53 25.29
C THR A 282 4.19 -16.18 25.78
N THR A 283 5.00 -15.48 24.98
CA THR A 283 6.36 -15.07 25.36
C THR A 283 6.38 -13.86 26.29
N MET A 284 5.41 -12.95 26.14
CA MET A 284 5.28 -11.72 26.94
C MET A 284 3.88 -11.60 27.56
N PRO A 285 3.49 -12.50 28.47
CA PRO A 285 2.13 -12.59 28.98
C PRO A 285 1.69 -11.38 29.79
N LYS A 286 2.63 -10.61 30.37
CA LYS A 286 2.34 -9.41 31.17
C LYS A 286 2.26 -8.12 30.34
N ASN A 287 2.44 -8.18 29.02
CA ASN A 287 2.43 -6.98 28.18
C ASN A 287 1.00 -6.65 27.74
N ALA A 288 0.43 -5.60 28.35
CA ALA A 288 -0.95 -5.16 28.08
C ALA A 288 -1.19 -4.74 26.62
N TRP A 289 -0.18 -4.20 25.93
CA TRP A 289 -0.32 -3.77 24.54
C TRP A 289 -0.47 -4.95 23.60
N ILE A 290 0.27 -6.03 23.83
CA ILE A 290 0.19 -7.24 23.02
C ILE A 290 -1.23 -7.83 23.12
N TRP A 291 -1.78 -7.88 24.33
CA TRP A 291 -3.17 -8.30 24.55
C TRP A 291 -4.19 -7.34 23.92
N ALA A 292 -3.94 -6.03 23.95
CA ALA A 292 -4.82 -5.05 23.32
C ALA A 292 -4.83 -5.20 21.80
N PHE A 293 -3.67 -5.35 21.16
CA PHE A 293 -3.57 -5.58 19.72
C PHE A 293 -4.08 -6.97 19.32
N LEU A 294 -3.85 -8.02 20.11
CA LEU A 294 -4.44 -9.34 19.88
C LEU A 294 -5.97 -9.27 19.86
N GLY A 295 -6.55 -8.63 20.88
CA GLY A 295 -8.00 -8.45 20.95
C GLY A 295 -8.53 -7.60 19.80
N ALA A 296 -7.78 -6.59 19.38
CA ALA A 296 -8.13 -5.74 18.25
C ALA A 296 -8.10 -6.51 16.92
N SER A 297 -7.09 -7.35 16.68
CA SER A 297 -6.99 -8.21 15.49
C SER A 297 -8.15 -9.22 15.43
N GLN A 298 -8.45 -9.88 16.54
CA GLN A 298 -9.57 -10.81 16.66
C GLN A 298 -10.92 -10.11 16.45
N TYR A 299 -11.08 -8.90 17.00
CA TYR A 299 -12.32 -8.13 16.82
C TYR A 299 -12.48 -7.66 15.37
N SER A 300 -11.37 -7.33 14.71
CA SER A 300 -11.38 -7.02 13.28
C SER A 300 -11.79 -8.24 12.46
N GLN A 301 -11.26 -9.44 12.73
CA GLN A 301 -11.71 -10.69 12.07
C GLN A 301 -13.20 -10.93 12.23
N TYR A 302 -13.74 -10.76 13.46
CA TYR A 302 -15.19 -10.83 13.70
C TYR A 302 -15.98 -9.88 12.78
N ALA A 303 -15.47 -8.67 12.54
CA ALA A 303 -16.15 -7.70 11.68
C ALA A 303 -16.21 -8.14 10.20
N PHE A 304 -15.32 -9.03 9.75
CA PHE A 304 -15.28 -9.57 8.39
C PHE A 304 -16.01 -10.90 8.26
N GLU A 305 -15.73 -11.85 9.15
CA GLU A 305 -16.23 -13.22 9.08
C GLU A 305 -17.59 -13.41 9.76
N ALA A 306 -18.00 -12.45 10.59
CA ALA A 306 -19.21 -12.50 11.42
C ALA A 306 -19.30 -13.72 12.37
N ASP A 307 -18.19 -14.46 12.57
CA ASP A 307 -18.14 -15.59 13.50
C ASP A 307 -18.06 -15.09 14.97
N PRO A 308 -19.06 -15.42 15.82
CA PRO A 308 -19.06 -15.07 17.24
C PRO A 308 -17.83 -15.55 18.02
N SER A 309 -17.13 -16.58 17.55
CA SER A 309 -15.92 -17.13 18.17
C SER A 309 -14.82 -16.07 18.30
N TYR A 310 -14.59 -15.29 17.25
CA TYR A 310 -13.59 -14.21 17.23
C TYR A 310 -13.96 -13.07 18.16
N ARG A 311 -15.25 -12.71 18.25
CA ARG A 311 -15.71 -11.70 19.21
C ARG A 311 -15.42 -12.15 20.64
N LYS A 312 -15.71 -13.41 20.98
CA LYS A 312 -15.44 -13.96 22.30
C LYS A 312 -13.95 -13.98 22.62
N ALA A 313 -13.13 -14.38 21.65
CA ALA A 313 -11.67 -14.35 21.78
C ALA A 313 -11.15 -12.92 22.01
N ALA A 314 -11.65 -11.95 21.23
CA ALA A 314 -11.28 -10.55 21.33
C ALA A 314 -11.56 -9.96 22.72
N LEU A 315 -12.77 -10.20 23.25
CA LEU A 315 -13.15 -9.73 24.58
C LEU A 315 -12.26 -10.33 25.68
N LYS A 316 -11.91 -11.62 25.57
CA LYS A 316 -10.97 -12.27 26.51
C LYS A 316 -9.57 -11.64 26.45
N SER A 317 -9.09 -11.31 25.25
CA SER A 317 -7.81 -10.62 25.07
C SER A 317 -7.85 -9.21 25.65
N PHE A 318 -8.94 -8.45 25.47
CA PHE A 318 -9.12 -7.14 26.08
C PHE A 318 -9.18 -7.18 27.61
N GLN A 319 -9.84 -8.17 28.19
CA GLN A 319 -9.84 -8.38 29.65
C GLN A 319 -8.41 -8.57 30.17
N LYS A 320 -7.59 -9.39 29.50
CA LYS A 320 -6.17 -9.55 29.87
C LYS A 320 -5.37 -8.26 29.71
N ALA A 321 -5.61 -7.49 28.65
CA ALA A 321 -4.96 -6.19 28.47
C ALA A 321 -5.25 -5.22 29.63
N LYS A 322 -6.48 -5.25 30.18
CA LYS A 322 -6.87 -4.46 31.35
C LYS A 322 -6.27 -4.99 32.66
N GLN A 323 -6.11 -6.31 32.80
CA GLN A 323 -5.47 -6.90 33.98
C GLN A 323 -4.01 -6.44 34.12
N HIS A 324 -3.31 -6.26 33.01
CA HIS A 324 -1.89 -5.91 33.02
C HIS A 324 -1.61 -4.39 32.96
N ARG A 325 -2.62 -3.55 32.68
CA ARG A 325 -2.47 -2.10 32.66
C ARG A 325 -3.79 -1.38 32.93
N LYS A 326 -3.73 -0.32 33.74
CA LYS A 326 -4.84 0.62 33.89
C LYS A 326 -4.90 1.58 32.71
N TRP A 327 -6.01 1.59 31.98
CA TRP A 327 -6.24 2.43 30.80
C TRP A 327 -7.24 3.55 31.16
N LYS A 328 -6.76 4.65 31.74
CA LYS A 328 -7.62 5.74 32.25
C LYS A 328 -8.55 6.33 31.19
N ASP A 329 -8.05 6.49 29.97
CA ASP A 329 -8.81 7.07 28.84
C ASP A 329 -9.21 6.00 27.81
N GLY A 330 -9.19 4.72 28.21
CA GLY A 330 -9.35 3.59 27.32
C GLY A 330 -8.17 3.39 26.36
N LEU A 331 -8.43 2.72 25.24
CA LEU A 331 -7.42 2.48 24.21
C LEU A 331 -7.16 3.76 23.38
N PRO A 332 -5.91 4.09 23.01
CA PRO A 332 -5.60 5.30 22.25
C PRO A 332 -6.23 5.32 20.85
N SER A 333 -6.88 6.43 20.50
CA SER A 333 -7.55 6.61 19.20
C SER A 333 -6.60 6.55 17.99
N GLN A 334 -5.32 6.84 18.19
CA GLN A 334 -4.28 6.79 17.16
C GLN A 334 -4.01 5.37 16.63
N TYR A 335 -4.29 4.33 17.42
CA TYR A 335 -4.02 2.94 17.04
C TYR A 335 -5.29 2.10 16.90
N PHE A 336 -6.39 2.53 17.53
CA PHE A 336 -7.61 1.75 17.60
C PHE A 336 -8.83 2.54 17.14
N SER A 337 -9.59 1.92 16.24
CA SER A 337 -10.84 2.49 15.72
C SER A 337 -11.87 2.72 16.85
N LYS A 338 -12.83 3.61 16.61
CA LYS A 338 -13.92 3.89 17.56
C LYS A 338 -14.68 2.62 17.98
N ARG A 339 -14.85 1.66 17.05
CA ARG A 339 -15.53 0.38 17.32
C ARG A 339 -14.73 -0.51 18.27
N ILE A 340 -13.42 -0.63 18.03
CA ILE A 340 -12.52 -1.42 18.88
C ILE A 340 -12.44 -0.80 20.29
N ARG A 341 -12.33 0.53 20.37
CA ARG A 341 -12.34 1.24 21.66
C ARG A 341 -13.63 1.02 22.44
N ARG A 342 -14.77 1.01 21.75
CA ARG A 342 -16.09 0.69 22.34
C ARG A 342 -16.16 -0.77 22.82
N ALA A 343 -15.73 -1.73 21.99
CA ALA A 343 -15.69 -3.13 22.39
C ALA A 343 -14.74 -3.37 23.58
N PHE A 344 -13.64 -2.62 23.63
CA PHE A 344 -12.72 -2.63 24.76
C PHE A 344 -13.40 -2.08 26.03
N SER A 345 -14.14 -0.97 25.98
CA SER A 345 -14.90 -0.47 27.14
C SER A 345 -16.05 -1.41 27.55
N GLU A 346 -16.70 -2.10 26.61
CA GLU A 346 -17.81 -3.03 26.90
C GLU A 346 -17.39 -4.24 27.75
N THR A 347 -16.09 -4.53 27.87
CA THR A 347 -15.58 -5.53 28.82
C THR A 347 -15.59 -5.08 30.29
N GLU A 348 -16.23 -3.95 30.62
CA GLU A 348 -16.42 -3.43 32.00
C GLU A 348 -17.61 -4.04 32.76
N GLY A 349 -18.39 -4.92 32.13
CA GLY A 349 -19.53 -5.62 32.74
C GLY A 349 -19.14 -6.92 33.43
#